data_AF-A0A3N9NV84-F1
#
_entry.id   AF-A0A3N9NV84-F1
#
_cell.length_a   1.000
_cell.length_b   1.000
_cell.length_c   1.000
_cell.angle_alpha   90.00
_cell.angle_beta   90.00
_cell.angle_gamma   90.00
#
_symmetry.space_group_name_H-M   'P 1'
#
loop_
_entity.id
_entity.type
_entity.pdbx_description
1 polymer ?
#
loop_
_entity_poly.entity_id
_entity_poly.type
_entity_poly.pdbx_seq_one_letter_code
_entity_poly.pdbx_strand_id
1 'polypeptide(L)'
;MRKQAEQFRNSGYAVVLKSACAGLFEMLIRIRGMQNAMLDLILNQKIAALILDGVLRYKLEYWDMALAELGDLVDVLAEGDDFGTQTSQLISLETWRQMIKPRQQELIQSIRGKAPAAKLFFHSCGMIRPFLPEFIDMGIDIINPVHITAAGMQPKELKKDFGSEVVFWGGGINTQETLPHGTPDQVKQEVKRLLDIWAPHGGYVFNTIHNIQADVPPENIVAMFEAVHEFFL
;
A
#
# COMPACT_ATOMS: atom_id res chain seq x y z
N MET A 1 22.69 2.78 -9.83
CA MET A 1 21.55 1.87 -9.57
C MET A 1 21.04 1.20 -10.84
N ARG A 2 21.10 1.86 -12.01
CA ARG A 2 20.66 1.33 -13.31
C ARG A 2 21.15 -0.08 -13.64
N LYS A 3 22.47 -0.35 -13.55
CA LYS A 3 23.03 -1.69 -13.86
C LYS A 3 22.36 -2.81 -13.07
N GLN A 4 22.02 -2.56 -11.80
CA GLN A 4 21.34 -3.54 -10.95
C GLN A 4 19.89 -3.76 -11.39
N ALA A 5 19.18 -2.69 -11.77
CA ALA A 5 17.82 -2.79 -12.32
C ALA A 5 17.81 -3.57 -13.65
N GLU A 6 18.76 -3.30 -14.55
CA GLU A 6 18.92 -4.06 -15.80
C GLU A 6 19.19 -5.55 -15.53
N GLN A 7 20.06 -5.86 -14.56
CA GLN A 7 20.34 -7.24 -14.16
C GLN A 7 19.08 -7.97 -13.66
N PHE A 8 18.26 -7.32 -12.82
CA PHE A 8 17.01 -7.91 -12.35
C PHE A 8 16.03 -8.15 -13.50
N ARG A 9 15.82 -7.17 -14.38
CA ARG A 9 14.94 -7.33 -15.56
C ARG A 9 15.42 -8.44 -16.49
N ASN A 10 16.73 -8.48 -16.79
CA ASN A 10 17.32 -9.52 -17.63
C ASN A 10 17.21 -10.92 -17.02
N SER A 11 17.06 -11.00 -15.69
CA SER A 11 16.83 -12.25 -14.96
C SER A 11 15.33 -12.58 -14.80
N GLY A 12 14.43 -11.81 -15.45
CA GLY A 12 12.98 -12.04 -15.42
C GLY A 12 12.26 -11.47 -14.20
N TYR A 13 12.92 -10.66 -13.35
CA TYR A 13 12.30 -10.04 -12.19
C TYR A 13 11.75 -8.65 -12.50
N ALA A 14 10.62 -8.31 -11.88
CA ALA A 14 10.11 -6.95 -11.84
C ALA A 14 11.00 -6.05 -10.94
N VAL A 15 11.18 -4.80 -11.34
CA VAL A 15 11.93 -3.80 -10.57
C VAL A 15 10.95 -2.90 -9.83
N VAL A 16 11.02 -2.93 -8.51
CA VAL A 16 10.23 -2.08 -7.61
C VAL A 16 11.15 -1.05 -6.96
N LEU A 17 10.81 0.22 -7.06
CA LEU A 17 11.49 1.31 -6.37
C LEU A 17 10.57 1.88 -5.28
N LYS A 18 11.10 2.06 -4.08
CA LYS A 18 10.35 2.55 -2.91
C LYS A 18 10.70 4.01 -2.61
N SER A 19 9.76 4.72 -2.03
CA SER A 19 9.96 6.06 -1.47
C SER A 19 11.17 6.15 -0.52
N ALA A 20 11.79 7.33 -0.46
CA ALA A 20 12.88 7.65 0.48
C ALA A 20 12.48 7.67 1.96
N CYS A 21 11.20 7.93 2.24
CA CYS A 21 10.67 7.97 3.61
C CYS A 21 9.20 7.53 3.66
N ALA A 22 8.63 7.49 4.86
CA ALA A 22 7.21 7.23 5.07
C ALA A 22 6.32 8.32 4.44
N GLY A 23 5.00 8.14 4.52
CA GLY A 23 4.03 9.06 3.96
C GLY A 23 4.06 10.47 4.53
N LEU A 24 3.30 11.38 3.93
CA LEU A 24 3.23 12.78 4.35
C LEU A 24 2.71 12.89 5.80
N PHE A 25 1.60 12.22 6.09
CA PHE A 25 0.97 12.19 7.40
C PHE A 25 1.80 11.39 8.42
N GLU A 26 2.31 10.23 8.04
CA GLU A 26 3.24 9.47 8.88
C GLU A 26 4.49 10.28 9.26
N MET A 27 5.08 11.01 8.32
CA MET A 27 6.25 11.86 8.62
C MET A 27 5.87 13.02 9.55
N LEU A 28 4.68 13.61 9.38
CA LEU A 28 4.15 14.60 10.33
C LEU A 28 4.04 13.98 11.74
N ILE A 29 3.50 12.77 11.87
CA ILE A 29 3.43 12.02 13.13
C ILE A 29 4.83 11.78 13.72
N ARG A 30 5.80 11.34 12.91
CA ARG A 30 7.16 11.05 13.37
C ARG A 30 7.89 12.31 13.87
N ILE A 31 7.63 13.46 13.25
CA ILE A 31 8.26 14.74 13.61
C ILE A 31 7.59 15.36 14.84
N ARG A 32 6.26 15.34 14.92
CA ARG A 32 5.50 16.05 15.97
C ARG A 32 5.13 15.17 17.14
N GLY A 33 5.16 13.85 16.97
CA GLY A 33 4.45 12.89 17.81
C GLY A 33 2.97 12.83 17.44
N MET A 34 2.36 11.65 17.60
CA MET A 34 0.98 11.35 17.18
C MET A 34 -0.05 12.38 17.67
N GLN A 35 -0.04 12.70 18.97
CA GLN A 35 -1.00 13.64 19.55
C GLN A 35 -0.87 15.05 18.95
N ASN A 36 0.36 15.58 18.88
CA ASN A 36 0.57 16.92 18.33
C ASN A 36 0.27 16.96 16.84
N ALA A 37 0.62 15.93 16.07
CA ALA A 37 0.29 15.84 14.65
C ALA A 37 -1.23 15.92 14.42
N MET A 38 -2.01 15.15 15.18
CA MET A 38 -3.48 15.19 15.09
C MET A 38 -4.05 16.55 15.48
N LEU A 39 -3.54 17.18 16.56
CA LEU A 39 -3.97 18.52 16.97
C LEU A 39 -3.58 19.59 15.94
N ASP A 40 -2.37 19.52 15.38
CA ASP A 40 -1.86 20.50 14.44
C ASP A 40 -2.65 20.52 13.12
N LEU A 41 -3.18 19.36 12.69
CA LEU A 41 -4.05 19.28 11.51
C LEU A 41 -5.38 20.07 11.65
N ILE A 42 -5.78 20.40 12.87
CA ILE A 42 -7.04 21.11 13.15
C ILE A 42 -6.76 22.51 13.70
N LEU A 43 -5.92 22.61 14.73
CA LEU A 43 -5.71 23.83 15.51
C LEU A 43 -4.53 24.67 15.01
N ASN A 44 -3.49 24.03 14.45
CA ASN A 44 -2.25 24.70 14.03
C ASN A 44 -1.90 24.38 12.57
N GLN A 45 -2.86 24.47 11.66
CA GLN A 45 -2.72 24.03 10.27
C GLN A 45 -1.52 24.63 9.55
N LYS A 46 -1.10 25.84 9.91
CA LYS A 46 0.13 26.46 9.36
C LYS A 46 1.38 25.65 9.67
N ILE A 47 1.51 25.14 10.89
CA ILE A 47 2.65 24.30 11.30
C ILE A 47 2.59 22.96 10.56
N ALA A 48 1.41 22.32 10.53
CA ALA A 48 1.23 21.07 9.81
C ALA A 48 1.56 21.24 8.31
N ALA A 49 1.04 22.27 7.67
CA ALA A 49 1.31 22.59 6.27
C ALA A 49 2.81 22.78 5.99
N LEU A 50 3.52 23.56 6.81
CA LEU A 50 4.97 23.76 6.65
C LEU A 50 5.76 22.46 6.69
N ILE A 51 5.39 21.54 7.59
CA ILE A 51 6.06 20.23 7.70
C ILE A 51 5.70 19.37 6.49
N LEU A 52 4.42 19.28 6.14
CA LEU A 52 3.94 18.51 5.00
C LEU A 52 4.57 19.00 3.68
N ASP A 53 4.69 20.32 3.48
CA ASP A 53 5.35 20.93 2.32
C ASP A 53 6.85 20.59 2.28
N GLY A 54 7.51 20.60 3.44
CA GLY A 54 8.92 20.20 3.55
C GLY A 54 9.14 18.74 3.18
N VAL A 55 8.27 17.83 3.64
CA VAL A 55 8.30 16.41 3.29
C VAL A 55 7.99 16.19 1.81
N LEU A 56 6.99 16.89 1.27
CA LEU A 56 6.66 16.85 -0.15
C LEU A 56 7.86 17.25 -1.01
N ARG A 57 8.51 18.38 -0.71
CA ARG A 57 9.70 18.83 -1.46
C ARG A 57 10.81 17.79 -1.42
N TYR A 58 11.09 17.21 -0.26
CA TYR A 58 12.08 16.15 -0.13
C TYR A 58 11.74 14.92 -1.00
N LYS A 59 10.47 14.49 -0.99
CA LYS A 59 10.00 13.37 -1.82
C LYS A 59 10.08 13.69 -3.31
N LEU A 60 9.71 14.90 -3.73
CA LEU A 60 9.83 15.33 -5.12
C LEU A 60 11.30 15.30 -5.59
N GLU A 61 12.23 15.87 -4.82
CA GLU A 61 13.66 15.86 -5.13
C GLU A 61 14.22 14.42 -5.24
N TYR A 62 13.78 13.54 -4.33
CA TYR A 62 14.15 12.12 -4.38
C TYR A 62 13.68 11.43 -5.66
N TRP A 63 12.39 11.55 -5.99
CA TRP A 63 11.83 10.91 -7.18
C TRP A 63 12.38 11.50 -8.47
N ASP A 64 12.63 12.81 -8.51
CA ASP A 64 13.26 13.47 -9.64
C ASP A 64 14.65 12.88 -9.92
N MET A 65 15.48 12.77 -8.88
CA MET A 65 16.80 12.15 -8.97
C MET A 65 16.70 10.67 -9.38
N ALA A 66 15.84 9.89 -8.72
CA ALA A 66 15.78 8.45 -8.92
C ALA A 66 15.20 8.07 -10.30
N LEU A 67 14.16 8.77 -10.76
CA LEU A 67 13.50 8.49 -12.03
C LEU A 67 14.26 9.06 -13.24
N ALA A 68 15.10 10.09 -13.04
CA ALA A 68 16.06 10.48 -14.06
C ALA A 68 17.03 9.34 -14.41
N GLU A 69 17.39 8.49 -13.44
CA GLU A 69 18.21 7.31 -13.69
C GLU A 69 17.39 6.06 -14.04
N LEU A 70 16.20 5.85 -13.46
CA LEU A 70 15.52 4.55 -13.47
C LEU A 70 14.13 4.54 -14.12
N GLY A 71 13.59 5.68 -14.57
CA GLY A 71 12.18 5.83 -14.95
C GLY A 71 11.69 4.91 -16.07
N ASP A 72 12.59 4.47 -16.95
CA ASP A 72 12.36 3.53 -18.05
C ASP A 72 12.56 2.05 -17.67
N LEU A 73 13.10 1.76 -16.48
CA LEU A 73 13.38 0.40 -16.01
C LEU A 73 12.49 -0.06 -14.84
N VAL A 74 11.83 0.86 -14.15
CA VAL A 74 10.97 0.56 -13.01
C VAL A 74 9.59 0.09 -13.46
N ASP A 75 9.14 -1.04 -12.91
CA ASP A 75 7.81 -1.59 -13.18
C ASP A 75 6.80 -1.09 -12.15
N VAL A 76 7.23 -0.89 -10.89
CA VAL A 76 6.38 -0.44 -9.78
C VAL A 76 7.09 0.62 -8.96
N LEU A 77 6.35 1.69 -8.64
CA LEU A 77 6.79 2.80 -7.81
C LEU A 77 5.94 2.83 -6.55
N ALA A 78 6.56 2.53 -5.42
CA ALA A 78 5.88 2.35 -4.14
C ALA A 78 5.99 3.59 -3.27
N GLU A 79 4.85 4.26 -3.14
CA GLU A 79 4.56 5.26 -2.11
C GLU A 79 3.63 4.66 -1.05
N GLY A 80 3.39 5.42 0.00
CA GLY A 80 2.47 5.01 1.05
C GLY A 80 2.33 6.04 2.13
N ASP A 81 1.24 5.93 2.88
CA ASP A 81 0.91 6.72 4.05
C ASP A 81 -0.24 6.02 4.78
N ASP A 82 -0.19 5.87 6.09
CA ASP A 82 -1.19 5.11 6.84
C ASP A 82 -2.33 5.98 7.36
N PHE A 83 -3.55 5.71 6.88
CA PHE A 83 -4.76 6.45 7.27
C PHE A 83 -5.80 5.62 8.02
N GLY A 84 -5.65 4.30 8.09
CA GLY A 84 -6.63 3.39 8.67
C GLY A 84 -6.23 2.84 10.03
N THR A 85 -7.23 2.44 10.80
CA THR A 85 -7.12 1.55 11.97
C THR A 85 -7.94 0.29 11.72
N GLN A 86 -8.01 -0.62 12.69
CA GLN A 86 -8.87 -1.80 12.59
C GLN A 86 -10.35 -1.43 12.35
N THR A 87 -10.83 -0.32 12.91
CA THR A 87 -12.27 0.00 13.00
C THR A 87 -12.64 1.35 12.39
N SER A 88 -11.68 2.24 12.14
CA SER A 88 -11.93 3.62 11.72
C SER A 88 -10.77 4.19 10.88
N GLN A 89 -10.87 5.45 10.46
CA GLN A 89 -9.73 6.25 10.01
C GLN A 89 -8.98 6.88 11.19
N LEU A 90 -7.69 7.19 10.98
CA LEU A 90 -6.87 8.01 11.88
C LEU A 90 -7.23 9.50 11.78
N ILE A 91 -7.60 9.98 10.59
CA ILE A 91 -8.09 11.34 10.34
C ILE A 91 -9.33 11.29 9.45
N SER A 92 -10.21 12.27 9.56
CA SER A 92 -11.40 12.31 8.70
C SER A 92 -11.00 12.48 7.22
N LEU A 93 -11.83 11.96 6.32
CA LEU A 93 -11.65 12.15 4.88
C LEU A 93 -11.62 13.65 4.50
N GLU A 94 -12.37 14.48 5.22
CA GLU A 94 -12.37 15.93 5.02
C GLU A 94 -11.01 16.56 5.39
N THR A 95 -10.48 16.23 6.57
CA THR A 95 -9.15 16.72 6.99
C THR A 95 -8.06 16.23 6.04
N TRP A 96 -8.14 14.99 5.57
CA TRP A 96 -7.22 14.45 4.57
C TRP A 96 -7.32 15.22 3.24
N ARG A 97 -8.53 15.48 2.73
CA ARG A 97 -8.75 16.27 1.50
C ARG A 97 -8.18 17.70 1.61
N GLN A 98 -8.27 18.31 2.78
CA GLN A 98 -7.78 19.67 3.01
C GLN A 98 -6.24 19.71 3.17
N MET A 99 -5.68 18.79 3.96
CA MET A 99 -4.29 18.89 4.40
C MET A 99 -3.32 17.99 3.63
N ILE A 100 -3.77 16.82 3.16
CA ILE A 100 -2.89 15.77 2.61
C ILE A 100 -3.10 15.61 1.10
N LYS A 101 -4.35 15.46 0.62
CA LYS A 101 -4.67 15.19 -0.80
C LYS A 101 -3.92 16.10 -1.78
N PRO A 102 -3.88 17.44 -1.61
CA PRO A 102 -3.27 18.32 -2.61
C PRO A 102 -1.78 18.01 -2.83
N ARG A 103 -1.07 17.71 -1.73
CA ARG A 103 0.36 17.37 -1.73
C ARG A 103 0.61 15.98 -2.28
N GLN A 104 -0.23 15.02 -1.87
CA GLN A 104 -0.15 13.66 -2.38
C GLN A 104 -0.44 13.63 -3.89
N GLN A 105 -1.45 14.35 -4.37
CA GLN A 105 -1.76 14.50 -5.79
C GLN A 105 -0.57 15.09 -6.56
N GLU A 106 0.06 16.15 -6.06
CA GLU A 106 1.24 16.76 -6.68
C GLU A 106 2.38 15.74 -6.82
N LEU A 107 2.69 15.02 -5.74
CA LEU A 107 3.71 13.97 -5.74
C LEU A 107 3.40 12.89 -6.78
N ILE A 108 2.20 12.34 -6.74
CA ILE A 108 1.76 11.25 -7.62
C ILE A 108 1.80 11.67 -9.10
N GLN A 109 1.37 12.89 -9.42
CA GLN A 109 1.43 13.41 -10.80
C GLN A 109 2.86 13.68 -11.26
N SER A 110 3.73 14.17 -10.37
CA SER A 110 5.16 14.33 -10.67
C SER A 110 5.84 13.00 -11.01
N ILE A 111 5.55 11.95 -10.23
CA ILE A 111 6.07 10.60 -10.46
C ILE A 111 5.52 10.04 -11.78
N ARG A 112 4.21 10.12 -11.99
CA ARG A 112 3.53 9.64 -13.20
C ARG A 112 4.09 10.26 -14.47
N GLY A 113 4.37 11.57 -14.46
CA GLY A 113 4.94 12.28 -15.60
C GLY A 113 6.35 11.82 -15.98
N LYS A 114 7.13 11.30 -15.02
CA LYS A 114 8.51 10.86 -15.23
C LYS A 114 8.63 9.37 -15.59
N ALA A 115 7.69 8.55 -15.12
CA ALA A 115 7.66 7.12 -15.37
C ALA A 115 6.23 6.65 -15.74
N PRO A 116 5.71 7.07 -16.90
CA PRO A 116 4.31 6.84 -17.27
C PRO A 116 3.96 5.35 -17.47
N ALA A 117 4.94 4.51 -17.79
CA ALA A 117 4.76 3.06 -17.95
C ALA A 117 4.71 2.29 -16.62
N ALA A 118 5.25 2.86 -15.54
CA ALA A 118 5.32 2.19 -14.25
C ALA A 118 3.97 2.21 -13.53
N LYS A 119 3.71 1.19 -12.70
CA LYS A 119 2.52 1.12 -11.84
C LYS A 119 2.76 1.85 -10.52
N LEU A 120 1.82 2.71 -10.13
CA LEU A 120 1.87 3.41 -8.85
C LEU A 120 1.22 2.57 -7.77
N PHE A 121 2.05 2.17 -6.82
CA PHE A 121 1.67 1.43 -5.63
C PHE A 121 1.51 2.38 -4.47
N PHE A 122 0.44 2.20 -3.69
CA PHE A 122 0.19 2.96 -2.48
C PHE A 122 -0.04 2.04 -1.29
N HIS A 123 0.82 2.18 -0.27
CA HIS A 123 0.64 1.52 1.00
C HIS A 123 -0.27 2.33 1.93
N SER A 124 -1.37 1.76 2.42
CA SER A 124 -2.13 2.26 3.58
C SER A 124 -2.92 1.11 4.20
N CYS A 125 -2.61 0.74 5.44
CA CYS A 125 -3.29 -0.35 6.14
C CYS A 125 -4.57 0.11 6.88
N GLY A 126 -5.31 -0.86 7.43
CA GLY A 126 -6.55 -0.62 8.17
C GLY A 126 -7.77 -0.27 7.31
N MET A 127 -8.72 0.46 7.91
CA MET A 127 -9.98 0.83 7.28
C MET A 127 -9.85 2.04 6.37
N ILE A 128 -9.45 1.77 5.13
CA ILE A 128 -9.16 2.81 4.13
C ILE A 128 -10.23 2.92 3.03
N ARG A 129 -11.32 2.15 3.12
CA ARG A 129 -12.37 2.11 2.08
C ARG A 129 -12.82 3.51 1.63
N PRO A 130 -13.05 4.50 2.52
CA PRO A 130 -13.46 5.84 2.10
C PRO A 130 -12.42 6.61 1.29
N PHE A 131 -11.13 6.26 1.37
CA PHE A 131 -10.06 6.89 0.59
C PHE A 131 -9.83 6.23 -0.78
N LEU A 132 -10.31 5.00 -1.00
CA LEU A 132 -10.07 4.27 -2.24
C LEU A 132 -10.51 5.04 -3.50
N PRO A 133 -11.71 5.69 -3.55
CA PRO A 133 -12.09 6.48 -4.71
C PRO A 133 -11.12 7.64 -4.99
N GLU A 134 -10.60 8.26 -3.94
CA GLU A 134 -9.64 9.37 -4.07
C GLU A 134 -8.27 8.88 -4.54
N PHE A 135 -7.83 7.71 -4.08
CA PHE A 135 -6.58 7.10 -4.54
C PHE A 135 -6.65 6.73 -6.03
N ILE A 136 -7.77 6.14 -6.45
CA ILE A 136 -8.02 5.80 -7.86
C ILE A 136 -8.04 7.08 -8.72
N ASP A 137 -8.76 8.12 -8.29
CA ASP A 137 -8.83 9.43 -8.96
C ASP A 137 -7.45 10.08 -9.10
N MET A 138 -6.58 9.94 -8.09
CA MET A 138 -5.20 10.44 -8.15
C MET A 138 -4.32 9.66 -9.15
N GLY A 139 -4.75 8.48 -9.59
CA GLY A 139 -4.02 7.61 -10.50
C GLY A 139 -3.18 6.54 -9.80
N ILE A 140 -3.53 6.12 -8.59
CA ILE A 140 -2.94 4.94 -7.96
C ILE A 140 -3.43 3.67 -8.66
N ASP A 141 -2.50 2.80 -9.07
CA ASP A 141 -2.81 1.54 -9.76
C ASP A 141 -2.95 0.35 -8.79
N ILE A 142 -2.23 0.38 -7.66
CA ILE A 142 -2.10 -0.76 -6.75
C ILE A 142 -2.33 -0.31 -5.31
N ILE A 143 -3.21 -1.01 -4.59
CA ILE A 143 -3.41 -0.84 -3.15
C ILE A 143 -2.72 -1.98 -2.40
N ASN A 144 -1.93 -1.59 -1.40
CA ASN A 144 -1.29 -2.50 -0.46
C ASN A 144 -1.41 -1.93 0.97
N PRO A 145 -1.41 -2.77 2.01
CA PRO A 145 -1.89 -4.13 1.93
C PRO A 145 -3.41 -4.12 1.68
N VAL A 146 -4.05 -5.28 1.79
CA VAL A 146 -5.51 -5.34 1.91
C VAL A 146 -5.82 -5.94 3.27
N HIS A 147 -6.15 -5.09 4.25
CA HIS A 147 -6.40 -5.50 5.63
C HIS A 147 -7.83 -6.03 5.78
N ILE A 148 -8.07 -7.26 5.30
CA ILE A 148 -9.42 -7.84 5.14
C ILE A 148 -10.22 -8.00 6.43
N THR A 149 -9.57 -7.93 7.59
CA THR A 149 -10.21 -8.00 8.91
C THR A 149 -10.66 -6.63 9.42
N ALA A 150 -10.21 -5.53 8.80
CA ALA A 150 -10.64 -4.19 9.15
C ALA A 150 -12.11 -3.97 8.74
N ALA A 151 -12.80 -3.11 9.49
CA ALA A 151 -14.18 -2.74 9.18
C ALA A 151 -14.30 -2.27 7.71
N GLY A 152 -15.33 -2.66 6.97
CA GLY A 152 -15.53 -2.21 5.57
C GLY A 152 -14.49 -2.68 4.54
N MET A 153 -13.48 -3.48 4.91
CA MET A 153 -12.43 -3.99 4.02
C MET A 153 -12.65 -5.44 3.58
N GLN A 154 -13.92 -5.89 3.56
CA GLN A 154 -14.25 -7.28 3.24
C GLN A 154 -13.95 -7.60 1.76
N PRO A 155 -13.35 -8.78 1.45
CA PRO A 155 -12.83 -9.09 0.12
C PRO A 155 -13.85 -9.02 -1.01
N LYS A 156 -15.06 -9.57 -0.82
CA LYS A 156 -16.07 -9.66 -1.89
C LYS A 156 -16.56 -8.27 -2.29
N GLU A 157 -16.79 -7.43 -1.30
CA GLU A 157 -17.27 -6.07 -1.42
C GLU A 157 -16.18 -5.16 -2.01
N LEU A 158 -14.91 -5.36 -1.66
CA LEU A 158 -13.79 -4.65 -2.28
C LEU A 158 -13.60 -5.05 -3.75
N LYS A 159 -13.60 -6.35 -4.04
CA LYS A 159 -13.46 -6.85 -5.42
C LYS A 159 -14.61 -6.37 -6.30
N LYS A 160 -15.85 -6.41 -5.79
CA LYS A 160 -17.04 -5.92 -6.50
C LYS A 160 -16.95 -4.43 -6.80
N ASP A 161 -16.59 -3.62 -5.80
CA ASP A 161 -16.72 -2.17 -5.92
C ASP A 161 -15.51 -1.52 -6.60
N PHE A 162 -14.31 -2.10 -6.51
CA PHE A 162 -13.06 -1.47 -6.99
C PHE A 162 -12.16 -2.39 -7.83
N GLY A 163 -12.48 -3.69 -7.93
CA GLY A 163 -11.59 -4.69 -8.54
C GLY A 163 -11.37 -4.54 -10.05
N SER A 164 -12.14 -3.69 -10.73
CA SER A 164 -11.93 -3.30 -12.13
C SER A 164 -11.06 -2.05 -12.30
N GLU A 165 -10.83 -1.29 -11.24
CA GLU A 165 -10.14 0.01 -11.27
C GLU A 165 -8.75 -0.06 -10.66
N VAL A 166 -8.54 -0.96 -9.69
CA VAL A 166 -7.28 -1.06 -8.95
C VAL A 166 -6.83 -2.50 -8.77
N VAL A 167 -5.52 -2.69 -8.72
CA VAL A 167 -4.90 -3.97 -8.37
C VAL A 167 -4.83 -4.08 -6.85
N PHE A 168 -5.29 -5.22 -6.31
CA PHE A 168 -5.12 -5.54 -4.91
C PHE A 168 -3.85 -6.36 -4.70
N TRP A 169 -2.88 -5.80 -3.98
CA TRP A 169 -1.64 -6.49 -3.60
C TRP A 169 -1.67 -6.77 -2.10
N GLY A 170 -2.16 -7.95 -1.68
CA GLY A 170 -2.41 -8.25 -0.26
C GLY A 170 -3.62 -9.15 -0.04
N GLY A 171 -4.15 -9.16 1.17
CA GLY A 171 -5.45 -9.77 1.45
C GLY A 171 -5.51 -11.29 1.28
N GLY A 172 -4.36 -11.96 1.22
CA GLY A 172 -4.23 -13.38 0.91
C GLY A 172 -4.34 -14.31 2.13
N ILE A 173 -4.13 -13.79 3.34
CA ILE A 173 -4.37 -14.54 4.60
C ILE A 173 -4.37 -13.59 5.80
N ASN A 174 -5.16 -13.93 6.83
CA ASN A 174 -5.22 -13.21 8.09
C ASN A 174 -3.95 -13.43 8.95
N THR A 175 -3.19 -12.36 9.17
CA THR A 175 -1.95 -12.36 9.98
C THR A 175 -2.17 -12.08 11.46
N GLN A 176 -3.40 -11.79 11.88
CA GLN A 176 -3.75 -11.56 13.28
C GLN A 176 -4.26 -12.84 13.96
N GLU A 177 -4.84 -13.77 13.19
CA GLU A 177 -5.47 -14.98 13.75
C GLU A 177 -5.00 -16.26 13.05
N THR A 178 -5.39 -16.47 11.79
CA THR A 178 -5.17 -17.76 11.11
C THR A 178 -3.71 -18.10 10.89
N LEU A 179 -2.91 -17.14 10.40
CA LEU A 179 -1.50 -17.41 10.12
C LEU A 179 -0.69 -17.70 11.39
N PRO A 180 -0.80 -16.93 12.49
CA PRO A 180 -0.06 -17.22 13.73
C PRO A 180 -0.66 -18.33 14.60
N HIS A 181 -1.97 -18.60 14.54
CA HIS A 181 -2.64 -19.48 15.52
C HIS A 181 -3.42 -20.65 14.92
N GLY A 182 -3.62 -20.67 13.60
CA GLY A 182 -4.30 -21.78 12.92
C GLY A 182 -3.39 -22.99 12.70
N THR A 183 -4.00 -24.10 12.31
CA THR A 183 -3.27 -25.27 11.78
C THR A 183 -2.87 -25.04 10.31
N PRO A 184 -1.87 -25.77 9.78
CA PRO A 184 -1.53 -25.75 8.36
C PRO A 184 -2.74 -25.93 7.43
N ASP A 185 -3.67 -26.82 7.78
CA ASP A 185 -4.90 -27.03 7.00
C ASP A 185 -5.82 -25.81 7.01
N GLN A 186 -5.97 -25.14 8.17
CA GLN A 186 -6.77 -23.91 8.27
C GLN A 186 -6.14 -22.77 7.46
N VAL A 187 -4.81 -22.67 7.47
CA VAL A 187 -4.06 -21.73 6.62
C VAL A 187 -4.34 -21.99 5.14
N LYS A 188 -4.21 -23.24 4.67
CA LYS A 188 -4.48 -23.60 3.27
C LYS A 188 -5.92 -23.30 2.87
N GLN A 189 -6.88 -23.63 3.73
CA GLN A 189 -8.30 -23.38 3.50
C GLN A 189 -8.61 -21.88 3.40
N GLU A 190 -8.03 -21.05 4.26
CA GLU A 190 -8.24 -19.59 4.17
C GLU A 190 -7.59 -19.01 2.89
N VAL A 191 -6.36 -19.40 2.57
CA VAL A 191 -5.70 -18.97 1.33
C VAL A 191 -6.57 -19.33 0.12
N LYS A 192 -7.03 -20.58 0.02
CA LYS A 192 -7.92 -21.02 -1.06
C LYS A 192 -9.18 -20.16 -1.13
N ARG A 193 -9.85 -19.95 0.00
CA ARG A 193 -11.08 -19.14 0.07
C ARG A 193 -10.86 -17.71 -0.42
N LEU A 194 -9.71 -17.11 -0.10
CA LEU A 194 -9.37 -15.75 -0.52
C LEU A 194 -8.98 -15.70 -2.00
N LEU A 195 -8.27 -16.70 -2.50
CA LEU A 195 -7.97 -16.84 -3.93
C LEU A 195 -9.24 -16.99 -4.77
N ASP A 196 -10.23 -17.78 -4.31
CA ASP A 196 -11.54 -17.93 -4.96
C ASP A 196 -12.28 -16.57 -5.13
N ILE A 197 -11.94 -15.55 -4.31
CA ILE A 197 -12.50 -14.21 -4.39
C ILE A 197 -11.62 -13.27 -5.23
N TRP A 198 -10.31 -13.27 -4.97
CA TRP A 198 -9.41 -12.27 -5.52
C TRP A 198 -8.91 -12.58 -6.93
N ALA A 199 -8.61 -13.85 -7.22
CA ALA A 199 -7.97 -14.28 -8.45
C ALA A 199 -8.81 -14.09 -9.73
N PRO A 200 -10.16 -14.29 -9.72
CA PRO A 200 -10.96 -14.11 -10.92
C PRO A 200 -10.77 -12.73 -11.57
N HIS A 201 -10.68 -12.72 -12.90
CA HIS A 201 -10.54 -11.53 -13.74
C HIS A 201 -9.23 -10.74 -13.56
N GLY A 202 -8.20 -11.31 -12.92
CA GLY A 202 -6.92 -10.64 -12.71
C GLY A 202 -7.00 -9.48 -11.71
N GLY A 203 -6.02 -8.57 -11.77
CA GLY A 203 -5.97 -7.41 -10.86
C GLY A 203 -5.65 -7.79 -9.41
N TYR A 204 -4.92 -8.89 -9.20
CA TYR A 204 -4.54 -9.38 -7.88
C TYR A 204 -3.09 -9.84 -7.83
N VAL A 205 -2.39 -9.47 -6.76
CA VAL A 205 -1.07 -9.99 -6.41
C VAL A 205 -1.14 -10.55 -4.99
N PHE A 206 -0.92 -11.85 -4.86
CA PHE A 206 -0.95 -12.51 -3.56
C PHE A 206 0.09 -11.92 -2.61
N ASN A 207 -0.37 -11.52 -1.43
CA ASN A 207 0.47 -11.19 -0.27
C ASN A 207 -0.39 -11.30 0.99
N THR A 208 0.22 -11.36 2.16
CA THR A 208 -0.48 -11.37 3.45
C THR A 208 -1.25 -10.06 3.70
N ILE A 209 -2.16 -10.04 4.68
CA ILE A 209 -2.92 -8.81 5.02
C ILE A 209 -2.05 -7.75 5.71
N HIS A 210 -0.91 -8.15 6.27
CA HIS A 210 0.16 -7.32 6.81
C HIS A 210 1.45 -8.15 6.94
N ASN A 211 2.54 -7.58 7.46
CA ASN A 211 3.82 -8.28 7.65
C ASN A 211 3.68 -9.57 8.49
N ILE A 212 4.37 -10.64 8.07
CA ILE A 212 4.60 -11.83 8.90
C ILE A 212 5.41 -11.42 10.13
N GLN A 213 4.94 -11.79 11.32
CA GLN A 213 5.57 -11.48 12.61
C GLN A 213 6.28 -12.72 13.17
N ALA A 214 7.10 -12.52 14.21
CA ALA A 214 7.97 -13.56 14.78
C ALA A 214 7.22 -14.71 15.49
N ASP A 215 5.93 -14.52 15.76
CA ASP A 215 5.01 -15.48 16.36
C ASP A 215 4.39 -16.45 15.36
N VAL A 216 4.61 -16.27 14.05
CA VAL A 216 4.08 -17.16 13.01
C VAL A 216 4.90 -18.45 12.93
N PRO A 217 4.27 -19.64 13.11
CA PRO A 217 4.96 -20.92 12.96
C PRO A 217 5.48 -21.14 11.53
N PRO A 218 6.72 -21.64 11.34
CA PRO A 218 7.27 -21.91 10.00
C PRO A 218 6.39 -22.83 9.14
N GLU A 219 5.75 -23.84 9.75
CA GLU A 219 4.83 -24.75 9.07
C GLU A 219 3.62 -24.02 8.46
N ASN A 220 3.16 -22.95 9.09
CA ASN A 220 2.06 -22.12 8.56
C ASN A 220 2.54 -21.25 7.40
N ILE A 221 3.80 -20.78 7.42
CA ILE A 221 4.39 -20.08 6.28
C ILE A 221 4.51 -21.03 5.08
N VAL A 222 5.01 -22.26 5.30
CA VAL A 222 5.10 -23.29 4.26
C VAL A 222 3.71 -23.63 3.71
N ALA A 223 2.74 -23.89 4.58
CA ALA A 223 1.37 -24.20 4.18
C ALA A 223 0.72 -23.09 3.35
N MET A 224 0.98 -21.82 3.70
CA MET A 224 0.53 -20.67 2.93
C MET A 224 1.10 -20.70 1.50
N PHE A 225 2.41 -20.88 1.34
CA PHE A 225 3.04 -20.96 0.02
C PHE A 225 2.58 -22.19 -0.78
N GLU A 226 2.43 -23.35 -0.14
CA GLU A 226 1.90 -24.56 -0.77
C GLU A 226 0.49 -24.32 -1.32
N ALA A 227 -0.40 -23.66 -0.56
CA ALA A 227 -1.74 -23.33 -1.04
C ALA A 227 -1.72 -22.35 -2.23
N VAL A 228 -0.81 -21.37 -2.25
CA VAL A 228 -0.66 -20.48 -3.41
C VAL A 228 -0.22 -21.28 -4.64
N HIS A 229 0.74 -22.19 -4.49
CA HIS A 229 1.18 -23.06 -5.58
C HIS A 229 0.10 -24.03 -6.06
N GLU A 230 -0.76 -24.54 -5.17
CA GLU A 230 -1.80 -25.50 -5.53
C GLU A 230 -3.01 -24.82 -6.20
N PHE A 231 -3.38 -23.61 -5.77
CA PHE A 231 -4.64 -22.98 -6.15
C PHE A 231 -4.51 -21.72 -7.02
N PHE A 232 -3.31 -21.18 -7.24
CA PHE A 232 -3.13 -19.91 -7.97
C PHE A 232 -2.08 -19.93 -9.09
N LEU A 233 -1.03 -20.75 -8.98
CA LEU A 233 0.06 -20.86 -9.97
C LEU A 233 -0.06 -22.16 -10.76
#